data_AF-A0A962FHN4-F1
#
_entry.id   AF-A0A962FHN4-F1
#
_cell.length_a   1.000
_cell.length_b   1.000
_cell.length_c   1.000
_cell.angle_alpha   90.00
_cell.angle_beta   90.00
_cell.angle_gamma   90.00
#
_symmetry.space_group_name_H-M   'P 1'
#
loop_
_entity.id
_entity.type
_entity.pdbx_description
1 polymer ?
#
loop_
_entity_poly.entity_id
_entity_poly.type
_entity_poly.pdbx_seq_one_letter_code
_entity_poly.pdbx_strand_id
1 'polypeptide(L)'
;MSKTLSHVATLVCNPHAPILTAKLAERGRAALLNAGPVVWLDAGIAADIAFAPEEGFEPVEIETTLRAALDHAPVDFVVQPIEDRRKALFVADMDS
;
A
#
# COMPACT_ATOMS: atom_id res chain seq x y z
N MET A 1 20.45 10.80 -6.94
CA MET A 1 20.62 9.42 -6.42
C MET A 1 19.23 8.84 -6.30
N SER A 2 18.90 7.78 -7.05
CA SER A 2 17.61 7.10 -6.86
C SER A 2 17.64 6.40 -5.52
N LYS A 3 16.73 6.74 -4.60
CA LYS A 3 16.61 6.05 -3.31
C LYS A 3 16.16 4.61 -3.56
N THR A 4 16.74 3.66 -2.82
CA THR A 4 16.33 2.25 -2.84
C THR A 4 14.96 2.10 -2.17
N LEU A 5 14.03 1.40 -2.82
CA LEU A 5 12.72 1.07 -2.26
C LEU A 5 12.91 0.25 -0.99
N SER A 6 12.34 0.71 0.13
CA SER A 6 12.49 0.08 1.44
C SER A 6 11.16 -0.26 2.11
N HIS A 7 10.06 0.36 1.67
CA HIS A 7 8.73 0.18 2.22
C HIS A 7 7.71 -0.15 1.14
N VAL A 8 6.60 -0.75 1.55
CA VAL A 8 5.43 -0.98 0.70
C VAL A 8 4.21 -0.41 1.40
N ALA A 9 3.39 0.31 0.63
CA ALA A 9 2.04 0.69 1.00
C ALA A 9 1.07 -0.26 0.29
N THR A 10 0.34 -1.05 1.07
CA THR A 10 -0.75 -1.89 0.56
C THR A 10 -2.05 -1.09 0.66
N LEU A 11 -2.70 -0.87 -0.48
CA LEU A 11 -4.02 -0.30 -0.58
C LEU A 11 -5.02 -1.44 -0.68
N VAL A 12 -6.07 -1.42 0.15
CA VAL A 12 -7.12 -2.45 0.14
C VAL A 12 -8.50 -1.82 0.35
N CYS A 13 -9.53 -2.33 -0.31
CA CYS A 13 -10.92 -1.96 -0.05
C CYS A 13 -11.80 -3.19 0.18
N ASN A 14 -13.06 -2.95 0.54
CA ASN A 14 -14.05 -4.02 0.69
C ASN A 14 -14.21 -4.79 -0.64
N PRO A 15 -13.98 -6.12 -0.69
CA PRO A 15 -14.11 -6.90 -1.92
C PRO A 15 -15.56 -6.94 -2.47
N HIS A 16 -16.57 -6.71 -1.62
CA HIS A 16 -17.97 -6.62 -2.05
C HIS A 16 -18.33 -5.24 -2.66
N ALA A 17 -17.43 -4.27 -2.58
CA ALA A 17 -17.58 -2.93 -3.16
C ALA A 17 -16.23 -2.48 -3.73
N PRO A 18 -15.74 -3.10 -4.83
CA PRO A 18 -14.44 -2.79 -5.40
C PRO A 18 -14.40 -1.35 -5.94
N ILE A 19 -13.53 -0.53 -5.36
CA ILE A 19 -13.38 0.88 -5.73
C ILE A 19 -11.94 1.25 -6.12
N LEU A 20 -10.97 0.34 -5.95
CA LEU A 20 -9.56 0.60 -6.22
C LEU A 20 -9.28 0.55 -7.72
N THR A 21 -9.75 1.57 -8.45
CA THR A 21 -9.53 1.71 -9.89
C THR A 21 -8.06 2.01 -10.21
N ALA A 22 -7.64 1.78 -11.46
CA ALA A 22 -6.30 2.15 -11.92
C ALA A 22 -5.97 3.63 -11.68
N LYS A 23 -6.94 4.51 -11.88
CA LYS A 23 -6.78 5.95 -11.60
C LYS A 23 -6.59 6.21 -10.10
N LEU A 24 -7.33 5.51 -9.23
CA LEU A 24 -7.22 5.69 -7.78
C LEU A 24 -5.89 5.15 -7.23
N ALA A 25 -5.46 3.98 -7.71
CA ALA A 25 -4.17 3.41 -7.34
C ALA A 25 -3.01 4.31 -7.83
N GLU A 26 -3.11 4.87 -9.04
CA GLU A 26 -2.10 5.80 -9.56
C GLU A 26 -2.06 7.11 -8.77
N ARG A 27 -3.20 7.61 -8.27
CA ARG A 27 -3.22 8.76 -7.34
C ARG A 27 -2.48 8.45 -6.05
N GLY A 28 -2.69 7.27 -5.47
CA GLY A 28 -1.94 6.79 -4.31
C GLY A 28 -0.44 6.72 -4.60
N ARG A 29 -0.06 6.16 -5.75
CA ARG A 29 1.34 6.07 -6.19
C ARG A 29 1.99 7.46 -6.32
N ALA A 30 1.31 8.39 -6.97
CA ALA A 30 1.79 9.75 -7.19
C ALA A 30 1.94 10.56 -5.88
N ALA A 31 1.23 10.18 -4.82
CA ALA A 31 1.34 10.81 -3.50
C ALA A 31 2.58 10.34 -2.71
N LEU A 32 3.18 9.21 -3.10
CA LEU A 32 4.34 8.64 -2.41
C LEU A 32 5.65 9.10 -3.06
N LEU A 33 6.61 9.50 -2.23
CA LEU A 33 7.94 9.85 -2.69
C LEU A 33 8.71 8.61 -3.15
N ASN A 34 9.38 8.73 -4.30
CA ASN A 34 10.17 7.66 -4.90
C ASN A 34 9.38 6.34 -5.07
N ALA A 35 8.11 6.44 -5.43
CA ALA A 35 7.25 5.29 -5.62
C ALA A 35 7.60 4.49 -6.89
N GLY A 36 7.70 3.18 -6.73
CA GLY A 36 7.70 2.20 -7.81
C GLY A 36 6.31 2.04 -8.45
N PRO A 37 6.17 1.09 -9.41
CA PRO A 37 4.90 0.85 -10.08
C PRO A 37 3.83 0.30 -9.12
N VAL A 38 2.56 0.51 -9.46
CA VAL A 38 1.45 -0.19 -8.81
C VAL A 38 1.50 -1.67 -9.19
N VAL A 39 1.52 -2.54 -8.18
CA VAL A 39 1.46 -4.00 -8.33
C VAL A 39 0.11 -4.47 -7.81
N TRP A 40 -0.76 -4.95 -8.71
CA TRP A 40 -2.07 -5.47 -8.33
C TRP A 40 -1.93 -6.81 -7.62
N LEU A 41 -2.52 -6.92 -6.43
CA LEU A 41 -2.71 -8.18 -5.72
C LEU A 41 -4.05 -8.80 -6.12
N ASP A 42 -5.07 -7.95 -6.22
CA ASP A 42 -6.39 -8.27 -6.76
C ASP A 42 -6.98 -7.03 -7.45
N ALA A 43 -7.37 -7.18 -8.72
CA ALA A 43 -7.74 -6.05 -9.56
C ALA A 43 -9.02 -5.38 -9.05
N GLY A 44 -8.94 -4.09 -8.71
CA GLY A 44 -10.09 -3.36 -8.16
C GLY A 44 -10.25 -3.45 -6.65
N ILE A 45 -9.48 -4.31 -5.98
CA ILE A 45 -9.63 -4.61 -4.54
C ILE A 45 -8.35 -4.29 -3.77
N ALA A 46 -7.20 -4.76 -4.24
CA ALA A 46 -5.94 -4.62 -3.51
C ALA A 46 -4.73 -4.40 -4.42
N ALA A 47 -3.84 -3.48 -4.04
CA ALA A 47 -2.61 -3.21 -4.75
C ALA A 47 -1.48 -2.80 -3.80
N ASP A 48 -0.26 -3.20 -4.15
CA ASP A 48 0.97 -2.81 -3.48
C ASP A 48 1.67 -1.69 -4.26
N ILE A 49 2.23 -0.74 -3.51
CA ILE A 49 3.07 0.32 -4.05
C ILE A 49 4.34 0.37 -3.20
N ALA A 50 5.44 -0.11 -3.77
CA ALA A 50 6.75 0.02 -3.14
C ALA A 50 7.23 1.47 -3.24
N PHE A 51 7.84 2.01 -2.18
CA PHE A 51 8.34 3.39 -2.14
C PHE A 51 9.58 3.51 -1.25
N ALA A 52 10.26 4.66 -1.34
CA ALA A 52 11.41 4.97 -0.51
C ALA A 52 11.15 6.27 0.27
N PRO A 53 10.76 6.18 1.56
CA PRO A 53 10.45 7.34 2.37
C PRO A 53 11.67 8.22 2.67
N GLU A 54 11.40 9.37 3.27
CA GLU A 54 12.45 10.20 3.87
C GLU A 54 12.98 9.60 5.17
N GLU A 55 14.18 10.02 5.56
CA GLU A 55 14.78 9.57 6.82
C GLU A 55 13.96 10.14 7.99
N GLY A 56 13.63 9.30 8.97
CA GLY A 56 12.82 9.68 10.13
C GLY A 56 11.33 9.86 9.86
N PHE A 57 10.80 9.29 8.76
CA PHE A 57 9.35 9.29 8.51
C PHE A 57 8.60 8.44 9.54
N GLU A 58 7.36 8.84 9.84
CA GLU A 58 6.42 8.00 10.60
C GLU A 58 5.37 7.37 9.67
N PRO A 59 5.03 6.08 9.81
CA PRO A 59 4.02 5.42 8.96
C PRO A 59 2.67 6.14 8.91
N VAL A 60 2.26 6.75 10.01
CA VAL A 60 1.01 7.52 10.11
C VAL A 60 0.97 8.75 9.17
N GLU A 61 2.11 9.36 8.88
CA GLU A 61 2.21 10.50 7.96
C GLU A 61 1.98 10.05 6.51
N ILE A 62 2.48 8.86 6.17
CA ILE A 62 2.25 8.23 4.87
C ILE A 62 0.78 7.86 4.70
N GLU A 63 0.18 7.25 5.71
CA GLU A 63 -1.26 6.94 5.70
C GLU A 63 -2.12 8.19 5.57
N THR A 64 -1.76 9.27 6.27
CA THR A 64 -2.46 10.56 6.18
C THR A 64 -2.35 11.15 4.78
N THR A 65 -1.15 11.10 4.19
CA THR A 65 -0.89 11.59 2.83
C THR A 65 -1.68 10.79 1.79
N LEU A 66 -1.70 9.47 1.90
CA LEU A 66 -2.51 8.59 1.05
C LEU A 66 -3.99 8.88 1.23
N ARG A 67 -4.48 9.00 2.46
CA ARG A 67 -5.89 9.31 2.75
C ARG A 67 -6.34 10.61 2.08
N ALA A 68 -5.54 11.67 2.19
CA ALA A 68 -5.81 12.95 1.54
C ALA A 68 -5.74 12.84 0.01
N ALA A 69 -4.73 12.14 -0.52
CA ALA A 69 -4.56 11.95 -1.97
C ALA A 69 -5.68 11.13 -2.62
N LEU A 70 -6.38 10.29 -1.85
CA LEU A 70 -7.54 9.50 -2.29
C LEU A 70 -8.89 10.15 -1.94
N ASP A 71 -8.93 11.44 -1.58
CA ASP A 71 -10.16 12.15 -1.17
C ASP A 71 -10.98 11.42 -0.10
N HIS A 72 -10.31 10.77 0.85
CA HIS A 72 -10.97 9.96 1.89
C HIS A 72 -11.86 8.83 1.35
N ALA A 73 -11.55 8.29 0.15
CA ALA A 73 -12.18 7.09 -0.34
C ALA A 73 -12.10 5.94 0.70
N PRO A 74 -13.08 5.00 0.71
CA PRO A 74 -13.10 3.86 1.62
C PRO A 74 -12.05 2.80 1.22
N VAL A 75 -10.79 3.22 1.28
CA VAL A 75 -9.58 2.43 1.06
C VAL A 75 -8.79 2.49 2.35
N ASP A 76 -8.38 1.33 2.83
CA ASP A 76 -7.47 1.16 3.95
C ASP A 76 -6.04 1.03 3.44
N PHE A 77 -5.10 1.44 4.29
CA PHE A 77 -3.68 1.50 3.97
C PHE A 77 -2.90 0.74 5.03
N VAL A 78 -1.93 -0.04 4.59
CA VAL A 78 -0.95 -0.69 5.47
C VAL A 78 0.43 -0.32 4.97
N VAL A 79 1.22 0.34 5.80
CA VAL A 79 2.59 0.74 5.49
C VAL A 79 3.57 -0.10 6.29
N GLN A 80 4.49 -0.79 5.62
CA GLN A 80 5.44 -1.69 6.27
C GLN A 80 6.79 -1.76 5.53
N PRO A 81 7.89 -2.12 6.21
CA PRO A 81 9.16 -2.42 5.56
C PRO A 81 9.03 -3.60 4.57
N ILE A 82 9.74 -3.54 3.46
CA ILE A 82 9.79 -4.63 2.46
C ILE A 82 10.46 -5.88 3.07
N GLU A 83 11.46 -5.68 3.93
CA GLU A 83 12.24 -6.77 4.54
C GLU A 83 11.39 -7.72 5.39
N ASP A 84 10.35 -7.21 6.04
CA ASP A 84 9.43 -7.96 6.90
C ASP A 84 8.19 -8.53 6.18
N ARG A 85 8.01 -8.27 4.86
CA ARG A 85 6.85 -8.81 4.09
C ARG A 85 6.91 -10.34 3.94
N ARG A 86 8.07 -10.98 4.13
CA ARG A 86 8.20 -12.45 4.17
C ARG A 86 7.94 -12.96 5.59
N LYS A 87 6.70 -12.84 6.07
CA LYS A 87 6.26 -13.69 7.19
C LYS A 87 6.01 -15.09 6.64
N ALA A 88 6.81 -16.05 7.11
CA ALA A 88 6.57 -17.47 6.92
C ALA A 88 5.09 -17.72 7.25
N LEU A 89 4.36 -18.28 6.29
CA LEU A 89 2.97 -18.66 6.46
C LEU A 89 2.89 -19.61 7.67
N PHE A 90 2.56 -19.09 8.84
CA PHE A 90 2.21 -19.94 9.98
C PHE A 90 0.78 -20.39 9.71
N VAL A 91 0.67 -21.48 8.96
CA VAL A 91 -0.58 -22.23 8.83
C VAL A 91 -0.84 -22.80 10.22
N ALA A 92 -1.51 -22.03 11.07
CA ALA A 92 -2.29 -22.64 12.11
C ALA A 92 -3.45 -23.33 11.38
N ASP A 93 -3.48 -24.66 11.48
CA ASP A 93 -4.58 -25.52 11.10
C ASP A 93 -5.90 -24.89 11.60
N MET A 94 -6.63 -24.22 10.71
CA MET A 94 -8.01 -23.82 10.93
C MET A 94 -8.88 -24.87 10.23
N ASP A 95 -8.90 -26.05 10.83
CA ASP A 95 -9.96 -27.00 10.58
C ASP A 95 -11.02 -26.82 11.69
N SER A 96 -12.21 -26.42 11.24
CA SER A 96 -13.53 -26.46 11.92
C SER A 96 -13.93 -25.35 12.91
#